data_AF-A0A4R7B895-F1
#
_entry.id   AF-A0A4R7B895-F1
#
_cell.length_a   1.000
_cell.length_b   1.000
_cell.length_c   1.000
_cell.angle_alpha   90.00
_cell.angle_beta   90.00
_cell.angle_gamma   90.00
#
_symmetry.space_group_name_H-M   'P 1'
#
loop_
_entity.id
_entity.type
_entity.pdbx_description
1 polymer ?
#
loop_
_entity_poly.entity_id
_entity_poly.type
_entity_poly.pdbx_seq_one_letter_code
_entity_poly.pdbx_strand_id
1 'polypeptide(L)' 'MENQPAPIALIVKHAFADYRIGDKIDDPQQVDAILAGENAGQVLKVLN' A
#
# COMPACT_ATOMS: atom_id res chain seq x y z
N MET A 1 -17.50 6.89 18.15
CA MET A 1 -16.17 7.44 17.82
C MET A 1 -15.70 6.72 16.59
N GLU A 2 -15.78 7.40 15.46
CA GLU A 2 -15.42 6.83 14.16
C GLU A 2 -13.90 6.80 14.12
N ASN A 3 -13.30 5.62 14.30
CA ASN A 3 -11.87 5.43 14.08
C ASN A 3 -11.63 5.59 12.58
N GLN A 4 -11.47 6.83 12.11
CA GLN A 4 -10.95 7.07 10.77
C GLN A 4 -9.56 6.44 10.76
N PRO A 5 -9.33 5.37 9.97
CA PRO A 5 -8.00 4.79 9.89
C PRO A 5 -7.06 5.89 9.40
N ALA A 6 -5.95 6.10 10.11
CA ALA A 6 -4.90 7.01 9.67
C ALA A 6 -4.53 6.68 8.23
N PRO A 7 -4.21 7.67 7.38
CA PRO A 7 -3.85 7.42 5.98
C PRO A 7 -2.69 6.41 5.94
N ILE A 8 -2.98 5.21 5.43
CA ILE A 8 -2.00 4.14 5.29
C ILE A 8 -1.34 4.34 3.93
N ALA A 9 -0.03 4.53 3.92
CA ALA A 9 0.75 4.39 2.70
C ALA A 9 1.37 2.98 2.64
N LEU A 10 1.77 2.58 1.45
CA LEU A 10 2.45 1.30 1.21
C LEU A 10 3.86 1.58 0.69
N ILE A 11 4.81 0.79 1.15
CA ILE A 11 6.15 0.71 0.57
C ILE A 11 6.31 -0.64 -0.10
N VAL A 12 6.71 -0.66 -1.36
CA VAL A 12 6.91 -1.88 -2.12
C VAL A 12 8.17 -2.59 -1.63
N LYS A 13 8.05 -3.83 -1.14
CA LYS A 13 9.20 -4.65 -0.71
C LYS A 13 9.62 -5.68 -1.74
N HIS A 14 8.78 -5.96 -2.74
CA HIS A 14 9.06 -6.86 -3.84
C HIS A 14 8.47 -6.25 -5.11
N ALA A 15 9.21 -6.20 -6.22
CA ALA A 15 8.74 -5.54 -7.44
C ALA A 15 7.56 -6.29 -8.05
N PHE A 16 6.54 -5.56 -8.49
CA PHE A 16 5.34 -6.12 -9.14
C PHE A 16 4.75 -5.09 -10.09
N ALA A 17 4.10 -5.55 -11.17
CA ALA A 17 3.59 -4.67 -12.23
C ALA A 17 4.67 -3.65 -12.67
N ASP A 18 4.39 -2.36 -12.53
CA ASP A 18 5.33 -1.25 -12.81
C ASP A 18 6.05 -0.72 -11.55
N TYR A 19 5.73 -1.26 -10.38
CA TYR A 19 6.30 -0.82 -9.11
C TYR A 19 7.65 -1.48 -8.81
N ARG A 20 8.60 -0.65 -8.36
CA ARG A 20 9.94 -1.09 -7.94
C ARG A 20 10.01 -1.21 -6.43
N ILE A 21 10.96 -2.01 -5.95
CA ILE A 21 11.24 -2.09 -4.50
C ILE A 21 11.64 -0.70 -3.99
N GLY A 22 11.03 -0.28 -2.89
CA GLY A 22 11.21 1.04 -2.27
C GLY A 22 10.22 2.11 -2.77
N ASP A 23 9.40 1.81 -3.78
CA ASP A 23 8.40 2.75 -4.28
C ASP A 23 7.30 2.97 -3.22
N LYS A 24 6.79 4.21 -3.15
CA LYS A 24 5.77 4.62 -2.18
C LYS A 24 4.43 4.78 -2.88
N ILE A 25 3.41 4.16 -2.32
CA ILE A 25 2.03 4.22 -2.79
C ILE A 25 1.20 4.83 -1.67
N ASP A 26 0.82 6.09 -1.83
CA ASP A 26 -0.02 6.83 -0.87
C ASP A 26 -1.41 7.19 -1.41
N ASP A 27 -1.69 6.85 -2.67
CA ASP A 27 -3.04 7.00 -3.20
C ASP A 27 -3.99 5.98 -2.56
N PRO A 28 -5.05 6.42 -1.87
CA PRO A 28 -5.91 5.53 -1.10
C PRO A 28 -6.67 4.51 -1.96
N GLN A 29 -6.97 4.82 -3.23
CA GLN A 29 -7.63 3.87 -4.12
C GLN A 29 -6.66 2.77 -4.55
N GLN A 30 -5.41 3.14 -4.85
CA GLN A 30 -4.36 2.17 -5.17
C GLN A 30 -3.97 1.33 -3.96
N VAL A 31 -3.91 1.94 -2.78
CA VAL A 31 -3.65 1.23 -1.52
C VAL A 31 -4.73 0.18 -1.28
N ASP A 32 -6.01 0.55 -1.41
CA ASP A 32 -7.11 -0.39 -1.23
C ASP A 32 -7.08 -1.52 -2.27
N ALA A 33 -6.86 -1.19 -3.55
CA ALA A 33 -6.75 -2.16 -4.63
C ALA A 33 -5.60 -3.16 -4.42
N ILE A 34 -4.44 -2.70 -3.95
CA ILE A 34 -3.28 -3.56 -3.69
C ILE A 34 -3.52 -4.45 -2.47
N LEU A 35 -4.13 -3.90 -1.41
CA LEU A 35 -4.44 -4.63 -0.19
C LEU A 35 -5.57 -5.64 -0.37
N ALA A 36 -6.52 -5.37 -1.25
CA ALA A 36 -7.62 -6.28 -1.59
C ALA A 36 -7.19 -7.37 -2.59
N GLY A 37 -6.07 -7.18 -3.31
CA GLY A 37 -5.57 -8.10 -4.32
C GLY A 37 -4.46 -9.05 -3.82
N GLU A 38 -3.92 -9.82 -4.77
CA GLU A 38 -2.81 -10.75 -4.55
C GLU A 38 -1.47 -10.04 -4.21
N ASN A 39 -1.38 -8.74 -4.50
CA ASN A 39 -0.18 -7.93 -4.29
C ASN A 39 -0.02 -7.42 -2.85
N ALA A 40 -0.99 -7.69 -1.95
CA ALA A 40 -0.89 -7.31 -0.53
C ALA A 40 0.36 -7.88 0.15
N GLY A 41 0.83 -9.05 -0.31
CA GLY A 41 2.06 -9.67 0.17
C GLY A 41 3.36 -9.02 -0.32
N GLN A 42 3.30 -8.16 -1.34
CA GLN A 42 4.45 -7.52 -2.00
C GLN A 42 4.80 -6.15 -1.41
N VAL A 43 3.99 -5.65 -0.46
CA VAL A 43 4.10 -4.32 0.13
C VAL A 43 4.20 -4.37 1.66
N LEU A 44 4.61 -3.25 2.26
CA LEU A 44 4.63 -2.97 3.69
C LEU A 44 3.70 -1.80 3.98
N LYS A 45 2.79 -1.96 4.94
CA LYS A 45 1.95 -0.87 5.44
C LYS A 45 2.80 0.07 6.28
N VAL A 46 2.76 1.35 5.96
CA VAL A 46 3.38 2.41 6.74
C VAL A 46 2.30 3.41 7.17
N LEU A 47 2.36 3.82 8.43
CA LEU A 47 1.57 4.94 8.91
C LEU A 47 2.21 6.21 8.33
N ASN A 48 1.41 7.04 7.65
CA ASN A 48 1.86 8.31 7.12
C ASN A 48 1.71 9.44 8.14
#